data_AF-A0A2T3J452-F1
#
_entry.id   AF-A0A2T3J452-F1
#
_cell.length_a   1.000
_cell.length_b   1.000
_cell.length_c   1.000
_cell.angle_alpha   90.00
_cell.angle_beta   90.00
_cell.angle_gamma   90.00
#
_symmetry.space_group_name_H-M   'P 1'
#
loop_
_entity.id
_entity.type
_entity.pdbx_description
1 polymer ?
#
loop_
_entity_poly.entity_id
_entity_poly.type
_entity_poly.pdbx_seq_one_letter_code
_entity_poly.pdbx_strand_id
1 'polypeptide(L)'
;MDSVDLEGIKRDVSHKVVDIFESFEEHNNRLPTLEEFRLLFNNEADQFIGPTDTLNVKPGSVMHSRLQEREQKMWRAVNELEAEQRFLRSETY
;
A
#
# COMPACT_ATOMS: atom_id res chain seq x y z
N MET A 1 18.52 13.74 7.65
CA MET A 1 17.99 13.65 6.28
C MET A 1 17.04 12.46 6.33
N ASP A 2 15.84 12.66 6.89
CA ASP A 2 14.99 11.56 7.40
C ASP A 2 13.54 11.79 7.01
N SER A 3 13.35 12.31 5.80
CA SER A 3 12.04 12.30 5.17
C SER A 3 11.89 10.90 4.59
N VAL A 4 11.15 10.02 5.26
CA VAL A 4 10.52 8.90 4.56
C VAL A 4 9.67 9.55 3.47
N ASP A 5 10.24 9.58 2.27
CA ASP A 5 9.71 10.35 1.16
C ASP A 5 8.50 9.61 0.61
N LEU A 6 7.38 10.32 0.46
CA LEU A 6 6.14 9.74 -0.03
C LEU A 6 6.36 9.13 -1.42
N GLU A 7 7.21 9.74 -2.23
CA GLU A 7 7.59 9.24 -3.55
C GLU A 7 8.37 7.92 -3.46
N GLY A 8 9.23 7.77 -2.46
CA GLY A 8 9.95 6.52 -2.19
C GLY A 8 8.98 5.39 -1.83
N ILE A 9 8.06 5.65 -0.90
CA ILE A 9 7.02 4.68 -0.54
C ILE A 9 6.14 4.36 -1.75
N LYS A 10 5.70 5.39 -2.51
CA LYS A 10 4.86 5.22 -3.69
C LYS A 10 5.56 4.34 -4.73
N ARG A 11 6.86 4.53 -4.96
CA ARG A 11 7.65 3.70 -5.89
C ARG A 11 7.74 2.24 -5.42
N ASP A 12 8.00 2.02 -4.14
CA ASP A 12 8.09 0.67 -3.56
C ASP A 12 6.75 -0.08 -3.64
N VAL A 13 5.63 0.59 -3.33
CA VAL A 13 4.31 -0.05 -3.36
C VAL A 13 3.68 -0.08 -4.76
N SER A 14 4.08 0.81 -5.68
CA SER A 14 3.52 0.91 -7.04
C SER A 14 3.61 -0.40 -7.80
N HIS A 15 4.78 -1.05 -7.79
CA HIS A 15 4.96 -2.32 -8.47
C HIS A 15 4.04 -3.40 -7.90
N LYS A 16 3.82 -3.38 -6.59
CA LYS A 16 2.95 -4.33 -5.89
C LYS A 16 1.47 -4.08 -6.17
N VAL A 17 1.05 -2.82 -6.24
CA VAL A 17 -0.33 -2.47 -6.61
C VAL A 17 -0.64 -2.97 -8.02
N VAL A 18 0.28 -2.75 -8.97
CA VAL A 18 0.15 -3.23 -10.35
C VAL A 18 0.04 -4.77 -10.39
N ASP A 19 0.96 -5.47 -9.72
CA ASP A 19 1.00 -6.94 -9.64
C ASP A 19 -0.29 -7.55 -9.06
N ILE A 20 -0.86 -6.92 -8.02
CA ILE A 20 -2.16 -7.34 -7.45
C ILE A 20 -3.27 -7.21 -8.49
N PHE A 21 -3.32 -6.10 -9.20
CA PHE A 21 -4.35 -5.88 -10.22
C PHE A 21 -4.19 -6.84 -11.41
N GLU A 22 -2.98 -7.02 -11.93
CA GLU A 22 -2.69 -7.94 -13.04
C GLU A 22 -3.00 -9.38 -12.65
N SER A 23 -2.51 -9.83 -11.50
CA SER A 23 -2.79 -11.18 -10.99
C SER A 23 -4.28 -11.39 -10.79
N PHE A 24 -4.99 -10.43 -10.18
CA PHE A 24 -6.41 -10.59 -9.93
C PHE A 24 -7.24 -10.61 -11.23
N GLU A 25 -6.89 -9.76 -12.18
CA GLU A 25 -7.53 -9.68 -13.50
C GLU A 25 -7.30 -10.96 -14.32
N GLU A 26 -6.08 -11.50 -14.33
CA GLU A 26 -5.76 -12.76 -15.00
C GLU A 26 -6.59 -13.94 -14.45
N HIS A 27 -6.76 -13.99 -13.13
CA HIS A 27 -7.48 -15.09 -12.48
C HIS A 27 -9.01 -14.94 -12.54
N ASN A 28 -9.55 -13.72 -12.54
CA ASN A 28 -10.99 -13.47 -12.38
C ASN A 28 -11.65 -12.82 -13.60
N ASN A 29 -10.89 -12.40 -14.62
CA ASN A 29 -11.35 -11.57 -15.73
C ASN A 29 -12.13 -10.32 -15.29
N ARG A 30 -11.79 -9.76 -14.12
CA ARG A 30 -12.39 -8.55 -13.56
C ARG A 30 -11.39 -7.82 -12.67
N LEU A 31 -11.65 -6.54 -12.42
CA LEU A 31 -10.89 -5.77 -11.44
C LEU A 31 -11.26 -6.16 -10.00
N PRO A 32 -10.30 -6.09 -9.06
CA PRO A 32 -10.60 -6.25 -7.65
C PRO A 32 -11.49 -5.11 -7.15
N THR A 33 -12.45 -5.44 -6.28
CA THR A 33 -13.18 -4.42 -5.51
C THR A 33 -12.23 -3.73 -4.52
N LEU A 34 -12.65 -2.59 -3.97
CA LEU A 34 -11.84 -1.83 -3.01
C LEU A 34 -11.50 -2.68 -1.78
N GLU A 35 -12.47 -3.50 -1.33
CA GLU A 35 -12.31 -4.39 -0.18
C GLU A 35 -11.36 -5.56 -0.49
N GLU A 36 -11.50 -6.19 -1.66
CA GLU A 36 -10.60 -7.26 -2.11
C GLU A 36 -9.17 -6.75 -2.26
N PHE A 37 -8.99 -5.59 -2.91
CA PHE A 37 -7.69 -4.98 -3.06
C PHE A 37 -7.05 -4.65 -1.70
N ARG A 38 -7.81 -4.05 -0.77
CA ARG A 38 -7.31 -3.75 0.57
C ARG A 38 -6.90 -5.01 1.31
N LEU A 39 -7.66 -6.09 1.20
CA LEU A 39 -7.35 -7.35 1.86
C LEU A 39 -6.06 -7.97 1.28
N LEU A 40 -5.92 -7.98 -0.05
CA LEU A 40 -4.73 -8.48 -0.75
C LEU A 40 -3.49 -7.64 -0.40
N PHE A 41 -3.62 -6.31 -0.42
CA PHE A 41 -2.51 -5.42 -0.09
C PHE A 41 -2.16 -5.48 1.41
N ASN A 42 -3.13 -5.60 2.30
CA ASN A 42 -2.89 -5.66 3.74
C ASN A 42 -2.05 -6.87 4.15
N ASN A 43 -2.15 -7.99 3.42
CA ASN A 43 -1.31 -9.15 3.64
C ASN A 43 0.18 -8.87 3.37
N GLU A 44 0.45 -7.92 2.47
CA GLU A 44 1.79 -7.54 2.03
C GLU A 44 2.27 -6.24 2.68
N ALA A 45 1.37 -5.48 3.30
CA ALA A 45 1.62 -4.17 3.92
C ALA A 45 2.70 -4.22 5.02
N ASP A 46 2.78 -5.33 5.77
CA ASP A 46 3.79 -5.52 6.82
C ASP A 46 5.22 -5.42 6.26
N GLN A 47 5.44 -5.84 5.01
CA GLN A 47 6.75 -5.76 4.34
C GLN A 47 7.19 -4.30 4.09
N PHE A 48 6.25 -3.36 3.97
CA PHE A 48 6.50 -1.96 3.65
C PHE A 48 6.53 -1.05 4.89
N ILE A 49 5.77 -1.40 5.93
CA ILE A 49 5.80 -0.71 7.23
C ILE A 49 7.10 -1.07 7.99
N GLY A 50 7.66 -2.25 7.71
CA GLY A 50 8.85 -2.81 8.36
C GLY A 50 8.43 -3.79 9.47
N PRO A 51 9.34 -4.66 9.93
CA PRO A 51 9.00 -5.65 10.94
C PRO A 51 8.38 -4.95 12.14
N THR A 52 7.14 -5.34 12.42
CA THR A 52 6.41 -5.01 13.63
C THR A 52 7.08 -5.74 14.81
N ASP A 53 8.39 -5.57 15.02
CA ASP A 53 9.05 -5.82 16.30
C ASP A 53 8.66 -4.67 17.26
N THR A 54 7.35 -4.46 17.38
CA THR A 54 6.69 -3.49 18.25
C THR A 54 6.30 -4.11 19.57
N LEU A 55 6.66 -5.38 19.81
CA LEU A 55 6.50 -6.06 21.09
C LEU A 55 7.18 -5.31 22.26
N ASN A 56 8.01 -4.29 21.98
CA ASN A 56 8.57 -3.39 22.98
C ASN A 56 8.37 -1.88 22.74
N VAL A 57 7.57 -1.46 21.74
CA VAL A 57 7.34 -0.03 21.46
C VAL A 57 6.18 0.46 22.31
N LYS A 58 6.48 1.20 23.39
CA LYS A 58 5.45 1.80 24.25
C LYS A 58 4.49 2.67 23.43
N PRO A 59 3.16 2.53 23.60
CA PRO A 59 2.19 3.47 23.03
C PRO A 59 2.53 4.89 23.51
N GLY A 60 2.61 5.84 22.58
CA GLY A 60 3.06 7.22 22.84
C GLY A 60 4.56 7.48 22.68
N SER A 61 5.36 6.47 22.32
CA SER A 61 6.77 6.68 21.93
C SER A 61 6.88 7.34 20.56
N VAL A 62 7.93 8.14 20.34
CA VAL A 62 8.27 8.75 19.05
C VAL A 62 8.37 7.71 17.94
N MET A 63 8.79 6.48 18.26
CA MET A 63 8.85 5.37 17.29
C MET A 63 7.45 4.90 16.86
N HIS A 64 6.48 4.87 17.78
CA HIS A 64 5.08 4.55 17.46
C HIS A 64 4.47 5.61 16.55
N SER A 65 4.69 6.90 16.85
CA SER A 65 4.20 8.00 16.00
C SER A 65 4.82 7.97 14.60
N ARG A 66 6.11 7.60 14.48
CA ARG A 66 6.77 7.46 13.17
C ARG A 66 6.25 6.28 12.36
N LEU A 67 5.99 5.13 12.99
CA LEU A 67 5.39 3.97 12.34
C LEU A 67 3.96 4.29 11.86
N GLN A 68 3.16 4.94 12.70
CA GLN A 68 1.81 5.36 12.34
C GLN A 68 1.79 6.40 11.21
N GLU A 69 2.75 7.33 11.21
CA GLU A 69 2.89 8.30 10.10
C GLU A 69 3.28 7.60 8.80
N ARG A 70 4.19 6.61 8.87
CA ARG A 70 4.61 5.82 7.71
C ARG A 70 3.46 4.98 7.15
N GLU A 71 2.70 4.31 8.02
CA GLU A 71 1.51 3.56 7.64
C GLU A 71 0.48 4.47 6.96
N GLN A 72 0.20 5.66 7.51
CA GLN A 72 -0.70 6.63 6.89
C GLN A 72 -0.22 7.09 5.52
N LYS A 73 1.07 7.40 5.37
CA LYS A 73 1.68 7.79 4.09
C LYS A 73 1.60 6.65 3.06
N MET A 74 1.83 5.41 3.49
CA MET A 74 1.72 4.23 2.66
C MET A 74 0.28 4.02 2.18
N TRP A 75 -0.70 4.03 3.08
CA TRP A 75 -2.11 3.88 2.70
C TRP A 75 -2.58 5.00 1.78
N ARG A 76 -2.06 6.22 1.95
CA ARG A 76 -2.32 7.32 1.02
C ARG A 76 -1.79 7.03 -0.39
N ALA A 77 -0.52 6.65 -0.50
CA ALA A 77 0.10 6.28 -1.77
C ALA A 77 -0.62 5.10 -2.44
N VAL A 78 -1.03 4.10 -1.65
CA VAL A 78 -1.77 2.92 -2.12
C VAL A 78 -3.14 3.30 -2.67
N ASN A 79 -3.90 4.16 -1.99
CA ASN A 79 -5.18 4.63 -2.52
C ASN A 79 -5.01 5.45 -3.82
N GLU A 80 -3.96 6.28 -3.91
CA GLU A 80 -3.67 7.02 -5.13
C GLU A 80 -3.37 6.07 -6.30
N LEU A 81 -2.45 5.12 -6.09
CA LEU A 81 -2.07 4.14 -7.11
C LEU A 81 -3.23 3.24 -7.52
N GLU A 82 -4.05 2.82 -6.57
CA GLU A 82 -5.26 2.04 -6.81
C GLU A 82 -6.21 2.80 -7.75
N ALA A 83 -6.50 4.08 -7.42
CA ALA A 83 -7.34 4.93 -8.24
C ALA A 83 -6.73 5.15 -9.64
N GLU A 84 -5.41 5.33 -9.74
CA GLU A 84 -4.69 5.42 -11.02
C GLU A 84 -4.86 4.13 -11.84
N GLN A 85 -4.70 2.95 -11.23
CA GLN A 85 -4.88 1.66 -11.91
C GLN A 85 -6.32 1.45 -12.41
N ARG A 86 -7.33 1.86 -11.63
CA ARG A 86 -8.74 1.81 -12.06
C ARG A 86 -9.02 2.79 -13.19
N PHE A 87 -8.49 4.01 -13.10
CA PHE A 87 -8.67 5.02 -14.13
C PHE A 87 -8.07 4.57 -15.47
N LEU A 88 -6.80 4.14 -15.47
CA LEU A 88 -6.11 3.63 -16.67
C LEU A 88 -6.88 2.49 -17.35
N ARG A 89 -7.39 1.54 -16.57
CA ARG A 89 -8.16 0.40 -17.09
C ARG A 89 -9.59 0.77 -17.49
N SER A 90 -10.16 1.84 -16.93
CA SER A 90 -11.47 2.36 -17.34
C SER A 90 -11.39 3.15 -18.64
N GLU A 91 -10.28 3.84 -18.92
CA GLU A 91 -10.05 4.54 -20.19
C GLU A 91 -9.73 3.60 -21.37
N THR A 92 -9.41 2.33 -21.09
CA THR A 92 -9.06 1.34 -22.12
C THR A 92 -10.29 0.65 -22.72
N TYR A 93 -11.52 0.97 -22.28
CA TYR A 93 -12.78 0.38 -22.76
C TYR A 93 -13.73 1.39 -23.41
#